data_AF-A0A2E1C1Q7-F1
#
_entry.id   AF-A0A2E1C1Q7-F1
#
_cell.length_a   1.000
_cell.length_b   1.000
_cell.length_c   1.000
_cell.angle_alpha   90.00
_cell.angle_beta   90.00
_cell.angle_gamma   90.00
#
_symmetry.space_group_name_H-M   'P 1'
#
loop_
_entity.id
_entity.type
_entity.pdbx_description
1 polymer ?
#
loop_
_entity_poly.entity_id
_entity_poly.type
_entity_poly.pdbx_seq_one_letter_code
_entity_poly.pdbx_strand_id
1 'polypeptide(L)'
;MLEKLKVRWGINSNFQVIKIFVVFGITGSTAAWVSHPIFDALGITTENLNIFIYWTLRIILITIIYKFILLFIAFIFGEFTFFWNFIKKFLARVGVKF
;
A
#
# COMPACT_ATOMS: atom_id res chain seq x y z
N MET A 1 24.18 -6.07 3.94
CA MET A 1 22.79 -6.33 3.45
C MET A 1 21.99 -5.05 3.27
N LEU A 2 21.89 -4.18 4.28
CA LEU A 2 21.20 -2.88 4.21
C LEU A 2 21.76 -1.93 3.15
N GLU A 3 23.06 -1.95 2.87
CA GLU A 3 23.68 -1.09 1.85
C GLU A 3 23.19 -1.39 0.43
N LYS A 4 22.96 -2.67 0.09
CA LYS A 4 22.42 -3.06 -1.23
C LYS A 4 21.00 -2.52 -1.45
N LEU A 5 20.19 -2.48 -0.38
CA LEU A 5 18.83 -1.90 -0.40
C LEU A 5 18.89 -0.38 -0.57
N LYS A 6 19.77 0.29 0.17
CA LYS A 6 19.99 1.74 0.07
C LYS A 6 20.37 2.17 -1.34
N VAL A 7 21.32 1.49 -1.98
CA VAL A 7 21.72 1.77 -3.36
C VAL A 7 20.59 1.49 -4.36
N ARG A 8 19.86 0.37 -4.22
CA ARG A 8 18.75 0.03 -5.13
C ARG A 8 17.57 1.00 -5.05
N TRP A 9 17.30 1.54 -3.86
CA TRP A 9 16.15 2.40 -3.59
C TRP A 9 16.52 3.89 -3.61
N GLY A 10 17.81 4.24 -3.76
CA GLY A 10 18.29 5.63 -3.75
C GLY A 10 18.20 6.30 -2.38
N ILE A 11 18.34 5.52 -1.30
CA ILE A 11 18.20 5.97 0.08
C ILE A 11 19.58 6.20 0.68
N ASN A 12 19.85 7.43 1.12
CA ASN A 12 21.16 7.79 1.68
C ASN A 12 21.26 7.52 3.20
N SER A 13 20.13 7.46 3.91
CA SER A 13 20.10 7.38 5.37
C SER A 13 19.49 6.07 5.90
N ASN A 14 20.11 5.46 6.92
CA ASN A 14 19.56 4.32 7.64
C ASN A 14 18.22 4.66 8.33
N PHE A 15 18.07 5.91 8.78
CA PHE A 15 16.85 6.37 9.44
C PHE A 15 15.66 6.42 8.47
N GLN A 16 15.91 6.78 7.21
CA GLN A 16 14.90 6.76 6.15
C GLN A 16 14.36 5.36 5.90
N VAL A 17 15.23 4.33 5.92
CA VAL A 17 14.81 2.92 5.78
C VAL A 17 13.85 2.52 6.90
N ILE A 18 14.16 2.87 8.16
CA ILE A 18 13.29 2.57 9.30
C ILE A 18 11.93 3.25 9.14
N LYS A 19 11.90 4.54 8.78
CA LYS A 19 10.65 5.27 8.53
C LYS A 19 9.81 4.59 7.45
N ILE A 20 10.43 4.17 6.35
CA ILE A 20 9.74 3.46 5.27
C ILE A 20 9.10 2.16 5.77
N PHE A 21 9.82 1.36 6.57
CA PHE A 21 9.26 0.14 7.16
C PHE A 21 8.09 0.43 8.11
N VAL A 22 8.19 1.47 8.94
CA VAL A 22 7.11 1.90 9.83
C VAL A 22 5.88 2.33 9.03
N VAL A 23 6.07 3.16 7.99
CA VAL A 23 4.99 3.57 7.09
C VAL A 23 4.33 2.34 6.44
N PHE A 24 5.13 1.38 5.96
CA PHE A 24 4.62 0.14 5.39
C PHE A 24 3.80 -0.70 6.38
N GLY A 25 4.26 -0.82 7.63
CA GLY A 25 3.56 -1.55 8.68
C GLY A 25 2.22 -0.90 9.04
N ILE A 26 2.20 0.42 9.24
CA ILE A 26 0.98 1.17 9.55
C ILE A 26 -0.01 1.06 8.39
N THR A 27 0.43 1.40 7.18
CA THR A 27 -0.44 1.43 5.99
C THR A 27 -1.03 0.05 5.66
N GLY A 28 -0.24 -1.02 5.81
CA GLY A 28 -0.71 -2.39 5.60
C GLY A 28 -1.78 -2.80 6.59
N SER A 29 -1.54 -2.61 7.88
CA SER A 29 -2.50 -2.94 8.94
C SER A 29 -3.77 -2.09 8.83
N THR A 30 -3.65 -0.79 8.55
CA THR A 30 -4.81 0.09 8.37
C THR A 30 -5.63 -0.29 7.14
N ALA A 31 -5.01 -0.60 6.00
CA ALA A 31 -5.74 -0.99 4.79
C ALA A 31 -6.54 -2.30 4.99
N ALA A 32 -5.96 -3.27 5.70
CA ALA A 32 -6.65 -4.50 6.06
C ALA A 32 -7.85 -4.23 6.98
N TRP A 33 -7.67 -3.37 7.99
CA TRP A 33 -8.74 -2.99 8.91
C TRP A 33 -9.88 -2.22 8.22
N VAL A 34 -9.55 -1.26 7.35
CA VAL A 34 -10.53 -0.47 6.58
C VAL A 34 -11.30 -1.31 5.55
N SER A 35 -10.74 -2.43 5.08
CA SER A 35 -11.45 -3.30 4.13
C SER A 35 -12.71 -3.95 4.70
N HIS A 36 -12.74 -4.22 6.02
CA HIS A 36 -13.90 -4.82 6.69
C HIS A 36 -15.15 -3.94 6.63
N PRO A 37 -15.14 -2.70 7.17
CA PRO A 37 -16.34 -1.85 7.18
C PRO A 37 -16.83 -1.51 5.78
N ILE A 38 -15.96 -1.48 4.77
CA ILE A 38 -16.37 -1.23 3.38
C ILE A 38 -17.10 -2.45 2.81
N PHE A 39 -16.63 -3.66 3.09
CA PHE A 39 -17.32 -4.89 2.68
C PHE A 39 -18.68 -5.03 3.36
N ASP A 40 -18.74 -4.72 4.66
CA ASP A 40 -19.98 -4.74 5.43
C ASP A 40 -20.97 -3.68 4.91
N ALA A 41 -20.50 -2.46 4.60
CA ALA A 41 -21.32 -1.40 4.02
C ALA A 41 -21.84 -1.72 2.61
N LEU A 42 -21.09 -2.51 1.83
CA LEU A 42 -21.52 -3.01 0.52
C LEU A 42 -22.43 -4.25 0.63
N GLY A 43 -22.67 -4.78 1.83
CA GLY A 43 -23.46 -6.00 2.04
C GLY A 43 -22.79 -7.27 1.49
N ILE A 44 -21.47 -7.23 1.28
CA ILE A 44 -20.69 -8.32 0.68
C ILE A 44 -20.23 -9.26 1.80
N THR A 45 -21.01 -10.31 2.05
CA THR A 45 -20.66 -11.37 3.00
C THR A 45 -20.11 -12.60 2.28
N THR A 46 -19.33 -13.41 2.98
CA THR A 46 -18.88 -14.74 2.51
C THR A 46 -20.02 -15.73 2.32
N GLU A 47 -21.22 -15.39 2.80
CA GLU A 47 -22.44 -16.19 2.70
C GLU A 47 -23.20 -15.89 1.41
N ASN A 48 -23.18 -14.63 0.95
CA ASN A 48 -23.89 -14.18 -0.24
C ASN A 48 -23.07 -14.29 -1.53
N LEU A 49 -21.75 -14.50 -1.42
CA LEU A 49 -20.83 -14.57 -2.55
C LEU A 49 -19.93 -15.80 -2.47
N ASN A 50 -19.56 -16.32 -3.64
CA ASN A 50 -18.56 -17.37 -3.73
C ASN A 50 -17.26 -16.93 -3.04
N ILE A 51 -16.71 -17.79 -2.18
CA ILE A 51 -15.49 -17.53 -1.38
C ILE A 51 -14.36 -16.96 -2.24
N PHE A 52 -14.19 -17.45 -3.47
CA PHE A 52 -13.13 -17.03 -4.39
C PHE A 52 -13.34 -15.60 -4.88
N ILE A 53 -14.58 -15.24 -5.21
CA ILE A 53 -14.95 -13.90 -5.66
C ILE A 53 -14.80 -12.91 -4.50
N TYR A 54 -15.26 -13.28 -3.29
CA TYR A 54 -15.11 -12.47 -2.08
C TYR A 54 -13.64 -12.08 -1.84
N TRP A 55 -12.73 -13.06 -1.82
CA TRP A 55 -11.32 -12.80 -1.56
C TRP A 55 -10.65 -12.00 -2.68
N THR A 56 -11.02 -12.23 -3.93
CA THR A 56 -10.51 -11.47 -5.08
C THR A 56 -10.91 -10.00 -5.00
N LEU A 57 -12.20 -9.73 -4.77
CA LEU A 57 -12.69 -8.36 -4.59
C LEU A 57 -12.01 -7.69 -3.39
N ARG A 58 -11.79 -8.45 -2.31
CA ARG A 58 -11.18 -7.92 -1.08
C ARG A 58 -9.74 -7.50 -1.32
N ILE A 59 -8.95 -8.32 -2.01
CA ILE A 59 -7.57 -7.99 -2.38
C ILE A 59 -7.52 -6.77 -3.30
N ILE A 60 -8.41 -6.68 -4.29
CA ILE A 60 -8.48 -5.53 -5.20
C ILE A 60 -8.79 -4.25 -4.41
N LEU A 61 -9.82 -4.30 -3.55
CA LEU A 61 -10.22 -3.15 -2.75
C LEU A 61 -9.10 -2.72 -1.80
N ILE A 62 -8.50 -3.65 -1.05
CA ILE A 62 -7.35 -3.38 -0.17
C ILE A 62 -6.25 -2.71 -0.98
N THR A 63 -5.92 -3.22 -2.17
CA THR A 63 -4.85 -2.66 -3.01
C THR A 63 -5.15 -1.22 -3.47
N ILE A 64 -6.41 -0.91 -3.78
CA ILE A 64 -6.82 0.45 -4.18
C ILE A 64 -6.71 1.40 -2.98
N ILE A 65 -7.34 1.04 -1.85
CA ILE A 65 -7.34 1.85 -0.62
C ILE A 65 -5.91 2.07 -0.11
N TYR A 66 -5.10 1.01 -0.16
CA TYR A 66 -3.73 1.03 0.28
C TYR A 66 -2.92 2.13 -0.41
N LYS A 67 -3.10 2.36 -1.72
CA LYS A 67 -2.39 3.43 -2.43
C LYS A 67 -2.67 4.82 -1.86
N PHE A 68 -3.91 5.09 -1.45
CA PHE A 68 -4.30 6.37 -0.85
C PHE A 68 -3.75 6.52 0.58
N ILE A 69 -3.92 5.48 1.41
CA ILE A 69 -3.39 5.48 2.79
C ILE A 69 -1.86 5.58 2.78
N LEU A 70 -1.19 4.90 1.85
CA LEU A 70 0.26 4.96 1.70
C LEU A 70 0.75 6.38 1.43
N LEU A 71 0.12 7.12 0.52
CA LEU A 71 0.45 8.53 0.28
C LEU A 71 0.25 9.39 1.53
N PHE A 72 -0.88 9.19 2.20
CA PHE A 72 -1.27 9.99 3.36
C PHE A 72 -0.30 9.79 4.54
N ILE A 73 0.01 8.54 4.89
CA ILE A 73 0.97 8.25 5.97
C ILE A 73 2.38 8.67 5.53
N ALA A 74 2.78 8.47 4.28
CA ALA A 74 4.07 8.95 3.78
C ALA A 74 4.20 10.48 3.87
N PHE A 75 3.12 11.23 3.66
CA PHE A 75 3.08 12.67 3.85
C PHE A 75 3.33 13.04 5.33
N ILE A 76 2.67 12.37 6.27
CA ILE A 76 2.86 12.58 7.71
C ILE A 76 4.30 12.32 8.15
N PHE A 77 4.94 11.26 7.62
CA PHE A 77 6.31 10.87 7.98
C PHE A 77 7.41 11.60 7.17
N GLY A 78 7.03 12.52 6.28
CA GLY A 78 7.95 13.29 5.44
C GLY A 78 8.67 12.48 4.35
N GLU A 79 8.12 11.32 3.96
CA GLU A 79 8.67 10.41 2.94
C GLU A 79 7.82 10.40 1.66
N PHE A 80 6.96 11.40 1.46
CA PHE A 80 6.04 11.50 0.32
C PHE A 80 6.74 11.32 -1.03
N THR A 81 7.85 12.02 -1.27
CA THR A 81 8.59 11.95 -2.56
C THR A 81 9.08 10.54 -2.87
N PHE A 82 9.54 9.81 -1.85
CA PHE A 82 9.98 8.42 -2.00
C PHE A 82 8.80 7.54 -2.44
N PHE A 83 7.69 7.60 -1.72
CA PHE A 83 6.50 6.78 -2.00
C PHE A 83 5.78 7.17 -3.29
N TRP A 84 5.77 8.46 -3.64
CA TRP A 84 5.24 8.94 -4.92
C TRP A 84 6.04 8.38 -6.11
N ASN A 85 7.37 8.38 -6.01
CA ASN A 85 8.23 7.76 -7.02
C ASN A 85 8.09 6.23 -7.04
N PHE A 86 7.88 5.61 -5.88
CA PHE A 86 7.60 4.18 -5.78
C PHE A 86 6.29 3.81 -6.52
N ILE A 87 5.21 4.57 -6.29
CA ILE A 87 3.92 4.40 -6.95
C ILE A 87 4.04 4.64 -8.46
N LYS A 88 4.70 5.71 -8.89
CA LYS A 88 4.95 5.96 -10.33
C LYS A 88 5.69 4.80 -11.00
N LYS A 89 6.75 4.27 -10.36
CA LYS A 89 7.48 3.09 -10.84
C LYS A 89 6.63 1.81 -10.85
N PHE A 90 5.66 1.68 -9.94
CA PHE A 90 4.71 0.57 -9.92
C PHE A 90 3.70 0.69 -11.06
N LEU A 91 3.08 1.87 -11.24
CA LEU A 91 2.11 2.10 -12.32
C LEU A 91 2.73 1.97 -13.71
N ALA A 92 3.96 2.46 -13.90
CA ALA A 92 4.70 2.30 -15.16
C ALA A 92 4.89 0.81 -15.52
N ARG A 93 5.04 -0.08 -14.53
CA ARG A 93 5.16 -1.53 -14.75
C ARG A 93 3.82 -2.22 -15.02
N VAL A 94 2.72 -1.65 -14.55
CA VAL A 94 1.36 -2.12 -14.82
C VAL A 94 0.88 -1.67 -16.22
N GLY A 95 1.67 -0.86 -16.93
CA GLY A 95 1.37 -0.40 -18.30
C GLY A 95 0.62 0.93 -18.35
N VAL A 96 0.42 1.59 -17.21
CA VAL A 96 -0.14 2.95 -17.15
C VAL A 96 0.99 3.93 -17.47
N LYS A 97 1.02 4.42 -18.71
CA LYS A 97 1.93 5.48 -19.15
C LYS A 97 1.34 6.84 -18.75
N PHE A 98 2.11 7.64 -18.02
CA PHE A 98 1.86 9.06 -17.77
C PHE A 98 2.88 9.89 -18.54
#